data_AF-A0A6P1CES6-F1
#
_entry.id   AF-A0A6P1CES6-F1
#
_cell.length_a   1.000
_cell.length_b   1.000
_cell.length_c   1.000
_cell.angle_alpha   90.00
_cell.angle_beta   90.00
_cell.angle_gamma   90.00
#
_symmetry.space_group_name_H-M   'P 1'
#
loop_
_entity.id
_entity.type
_entity.pdbx_description
1 polymer ?
#
loop_
_entity_poly.entity_id
_entity_poly.type
_entity_poly.pdbx_seq_one_letter_code
_entity_poly.pdbx_strand_id
1 'polypeptide(L)'
;MERRRRERRNQTIAPALECMTGKEFPADIRDEFLEGGAEIDLVRSGLEDVMRSTWGRIADLMEQQPELGDYRTAAYVASIRQIADAYEAIGI
;
A
#
# COMPACT_ATOMS: atom_id res chain seq x y z
N MET A 1 15.17 -5.28 2.20
CA MET A 1 15.09 -6.49 3.05
C MET A 1 13.80 -7.28 2.81
N GLU A 2 12.67 -6.64 2.55
CA GLU A 2 11.38 -7.33 2.30
C GLU A 2 11.36 -8.21 1.05
N ARG A 3 12.01 -7.81 -0.04
CA ARG A 3 12.14 -8.64 -1.25
C ARG A 3 12.73 -10.02 -0.96
N ARG A 4 13.94 -10.06 -0.36
CA ARG A 4 14.60 -11.32 0.06
C ARG A 4 13.81 -12.13 1.11
N ARG A 5 12.88 -11.50 1.84
CA ARG A 5 11.99 -12.19 2.78
C ARG A 5 10.79 -12.80 2.05
N ARG A 6 10.23 -12.09 1.06
CA ARG A 6 9.18 -12.57 0.16
C ARG A 6 9.65 -13.75 -0.68
N GLU A 7 10.80 -13.63 -1.34
CA GLU A 7 11.40 -14.70 -2.15
C GLU A 7 11.57 -15.99 -1.33
N ARG A 8 12.17 -15.90 -0.12
CA ARG A 8 12.30 -17.07 0.77
C ARG A 8 10.97 -17.69 1.18
N ARG A 9 9.96 -16.86 1.45
CA ARG A 9 8.62 -17.34 1.80
C ARG A 9 7.97 -18.04 0.62
N ASN A 10 8.08 -17.49 -0.58
CA ASN A 10 7.51 -18.07 -1.80
C ASN A 10 8.20 -19.39 -2.15
N GLN A 11 9.52 -19.50 -1.92
CA GLN A 11 10.28 -20.75 -2.01
C GLN A 11 9.79 -21.83 -1.03
N THR A 12 9.13 -21.46 0.07
CA THR A 12 8.51 -22.42 1.01
C THR A 12 7.07 -22.75 0.63
N ILE A 13 6.32 -21.78 0.11
CA ILE A 13 4.91 -21.96 -0.26
C ILE A 13 4.75 -22.83 -1.51
N ALA A 14 5.59 -22.65 -2.53
CA ALA A 14 5.46 -23.40 -3.78
C ALA A 14 5.56 -24.93 -3.56
N PRO A 15 6.57 -25.48 -2.85
CA PRO A 15 6.63 -26.91 -2.53
C PRO A 15 5.48 -27.40 -1.66
N ALA A 16 4.98 -26.56 -0.73
CA ALA A 16 3.85 -26.92 0.10
C ALA A 16 2.56 -27.08 -0.72
N LEU A 17 2.33 -26.20 -1.70
CA LEU A 17 1.20 -26.32 -2.63
C LEU A 17 1.30 -27.56 -3.52
N GLU A 18 2.49 -27.86 -4.02
CA GLU A 18 2.73 -29.09 -4.80
C GLU A 18 2.41 -30.34 -3.97
N CYS A 19 2.86 -30.36 -2.70
CA CYS A 19 2.57 -31.46 -1.76
C CYS A 19 1.07 -31.62 -1.47
N MET A 20 0.36 -30.51 -1.25
CA MET A 20 -1.08 -30.54 -0.95
C MET A 20 -1.95 -30.92 -2.15
N THR A 21 -1.55 -30.51 -3.36
CA THR A 21 -2.36 -30.70 -4.57
C THR A 21 -1.96 -31.92 -5.39
N GLY A 22 -0.75 -32.46 -5.17
CA GLY A 22 -0.17 -33.54 -5.98
C GLY A 22 0.15 -33.14 -7.42
N LYS A 23 0.15 -31.82 -7.73
CA LYS A 23 0.45 -31.28 -9.05
C LYS A 23 1.68 -30.39 -8.96
N GLU A 24 2.53 -30.46 -9.98
CA GLU A 24 3.68 -29.55 -10.09
C GLU A 24 3.22 -28.09 -10.25
N PHE A 25 3.99 -27.17 -9.68
CA PHE A 25 3.73 -25.75 -9.84
C PHE A 25 3.94 -25.37 -11.32
N PRO A 26 2.97 -24.74 -11.99
CA PRO A 26 3.09 -24.48 -13.42
C PRO A 26 4.31 -23.63 -13.75
N ALA A 27 5.12 -24.08 -14.71
CA ALA A 27 6.45 -23.53 -14.98
C ALA A 27 6.41 -22.07 -15.48
N ASP A 28 5.33 -21.69 -16.17
CA ASP A 28 5.09 -20.35 -16.72
C ASP A 28 4.89 -19.27 -15.64
N ILE A 29 4.40 -19.65 -14.46
CA ILE A 29 4.16 -18.74 -13.33
C ILE A 29 5.13 -18.95 -12.15
N ARG A 30 5.92 -20.03 -12.19
CA ARG A 30 6.82 -20.42 -11.09
C ARG A 30 7.89 -19.37 -10.83
N ASP A 31 8.58 -18.91 -11.87
CA ASP A 31 9.70 -17.99 -11.72
C ASP A 31 9.22 -16.62 -11.23
N GLU A 32 8.14 -16.09 -11.80
CA GLU A 32 7.51 -14.85 -11.36
C GLU A 32 7.05 -14.93 -9.90
N PHE A 33 6.43 -16.04 -9.50
CA PHE A 33 6.00 -16.27 -8.13
C PHE A 33 7.20 -16.33 -7.17
N LEU A 34 8.28 -17.02 -7.53
CA LEU A 34 9.45 -17.18 -6.67
C LEU A 34 10.26 -15.89 -6.50
N GLU A 35 10.32 -15.05 -7.53
CA GLU A 35 11.02 -13.74 -7.47
C GLU A 35 10.27 -12.68 -6.65
N GLY A 36 8.99 -12.91 -6.33
CA GLY A 36 8.23 -12.10 -5.37
C GLY A 36 7.74 -10.74 -5.91
N GLY A 37 7.64 -10.62 -7.24
CA GLY A 37 7.25 -9.39 -7.96
C GLY A 37 8.40 -8.39 -8.08
N ALA A 38 8.42 -7.59 -9.15
CA ALA A 38 9.48 -6.62 -9.36
C ALA A 38 9.36 -5.47 -8.35
N GLU A 39 10.50 -4.89 -7.92
CA GLU A 39 10.51 -3.74 -7.00
C GLU A 39 9.64 -2.58 -7.51
N ILE A 40 9.59 -2.40 -8.83
CA ILE A 40 8.76 -1.39 -9.48
C ILE A 40 7.27 -1.59 -9.21
N ASP A 41 6.80 -2.83 -9.08
CA ASP A 41 5.38 -3.13 -8.81
C ASP A 41 5.04 -2.79 -7.37
N LEU A 42 5.94 -3.07 -6.44
CA LEU A 42 5.78 -2.68 -5.04
C LEU A 42 5.73 -1.16 -4.89
N VAL A 43 6.66 -0.44 -5.55
CA VAL A 43 6.69 1.03 -5.53
C VAL A 43 5.40 1.60 -6.11
N ARG A 44 4.93 1.07 -7.24
CA ARG A 44 3.69 1.52 -7.88
C ARG A 44 2.46 1.25 -7.01
N SER A 45 2.36 0.06 -6.43
CA SER A 45 1.27 -0.30 -5.52
C SER A 45 1.25 0.61 -4.29
N GLY A 46 2.41 0.84 -3.66
CA GLY A 46 2.50 1.74 -2.51
C GLY A 46 2.14 3.19 -2.85
N LEU A 47 2.56 3.67 -4.03
CA LEU A 47 2.18 5.00 -4.51
C LEU A 47 0.67 5.10 -4.75
N GLU A 48 0.07 4.11 -5.41
CA GLU A 48 -1.37 4.08 -5.68
C GLU A 48 -2.19 4.14 -4.38
N ASP A 49 -1.81 3.34 -3.38
CA ASP A 49 -2.49 3.31 -2.09
C ASP A 49 -2.41 4.66 -1.36
N VAL A 50 -1.24 5.28 -1.32
CA VAL A 50 -1.05 6.60 -0.70
C VAL A 50 -1.83 7.68 -1.45
N MET A 51 -1.80 7.68 -2.77
CA MET A 51 -2.50 8.66 -3.59
C MET A 51 -4.02 8.53 -3.44
N ARG A 52 -4.56 7.30 -3.50
CA ARG A 52 -6.00 7.03 -3.37
C ARG A 52 -6.51 7.41 -1.99
N SER A 53 -5.82 6.99 -0.93
CA SER A 53 -6.23 7.30 0.44
C SER A 53 -6.12 8.78 0.77
N THR A 54 -5.09 9.48 0.27
CA THR A 54 -4.92 10.92 0.48
C THR A 54 -5.97 11.71 -0.28
N TRP A 55 -6.26 11.33 -1.53
CA TRP A 55 -7.32 11.96 -2.30
C TRP A 55 -8.69 11.81 -1.62
N GLY A 56 -9.03 10.59 -1.18
CA GLY A 56 -10.30 10.35 -0.47
C GLY A 56 -10.46 11.30 0.72
N ARG A 57 -9.45 11.42 1.57
CA ARG A 57 -9.47 12.33 2.73
C ARG A 57 -9.69 13.81 2.34
N ILE A 58 -9.07 14.26 1.26
CA ILE A 58 -9.20 15.65 0.77
C ILE A 58 -10.60 15.87 0.15
N ALA A 59 -11.08 14.91 -0.63
CA ALA A 59 -12.38 14.97 -1.27
C ALA A 59 -13.52 14.93 -0.25
N ASP A 60 -13.45 14.00 0.71
CA ASP A 60 -14.42 13.87 1.80
C ASP A 60 -14.48 15.16 2.63
N LEU A 61 -13.32 15.77 2.91
CA LEU A 61 -13.25 17.04 3.64
C LEU A 61 -13.91 18.18 2.86
N MET A 62 -13.70 18.25 1.54
CA MET A 62 -14.34 19.25 0.69
C MET A 62 -15.87 19.04 0.61
N GLU A 63 -16.32 17.79 0.55
CA GLU A 63 -17.75 17.47 0.54
C GLU A 63 -18.41 17.84 1.87
N GLN A 64 -17.72 17.61 2.99
CA GLN A 64 -18.20 17.96 4.33
C GLN A 64 -18.11 19.45 4.65
N GLN A 65 -17.13 20.17 4.08
CA GLN A 65 -16.85 21.59 4.34
C GLN A 65 -16.69 22.36 3.01
N PRO A 66 -17.78 22.56 2.24
CA PRO A 66 -17.72 23.26 0.95
C PRO A 66 -17.21 24.71 1.06
N GLU A 67 -17.29 25.31 2.25
CA GLU A 67 -16.76 26.65 2.55
C GLU A 67 -15.25 26.76 2.40
N LEU A 68 -14.52 25.64 2.37
CA LEU A 68 -13.08 25.62 2.09
C LEU A 68 -12.75 26.06 0.66
N GLY A 69 -13.73 26.03 -0.25
CA GLY A 69 -13.67 26.64 -1.58
C GLY A 69 -12.88 25.87 -2.64
N ASP A 70 -11.69 25.37 -2.32
CA ASP A 70 -10.86 24.59 -3.25
C ASP A 70 -10.11 23.43 -2.59
N TYR A 71 -9.78 22.41 -3.42
CA TYR A 71 -9.07 21.22 -2.94
C TYR A 71 -7.67 21.51 -2.42
N ARG A 72 -7.06 22.63 -2.85
CA ARG A 72 -5.75 23.05 -2.33
C ARG A 72 -5.88 23.42 -0.85
N THR A 73 -6.88 24.21 -0.50
CA THR A 73 -7.19 24.64 0.87
C THR A 73 -7.60 23.46 1.73
N ALA A 74 -8.45 22.56 1.22
CA ALA A 74 -8.78 21.32 1.93
C ALA A 74 -7.54 20.44 2.17
N ALA A 75 -6.61 20.34 1.22
CA ALA A 75 -5.36 19.62 1.42
C ALA A 75 -4.53 20.24 2.56
N TYR A 76 -4.37 21.57 2.59
CA TYR A 76 -3.68 22.26 3.69
C TYR A 76 -4.36 22.00 5.04
N VAL A 77 -5.68 22.10 5.11
CA VAL A 77 -6.44 21.84 6.34
C VAL A 77 -6.25 20.39 6.80
N ALA A 78 -6.33 19.42 5.90
CA ALA A 78 -6.12 18.01 6.22
C ALA A 78 -4.69 17.76 6.76
N SER A 79 -3.67 18.36 6.14
CA SER A 79 -2.29 18.25 6.62
C SER A 79 -2.07 18.92 7.97
N ILE A 80 -2.64 20.12 8.20
CA ILE A 80 -2.53 20.83 9.48
C ILE A 80 -3.20 20.03 10.59
N ARG A 81 -4.39 19.48 10.36
CA ARG A 81 -5.08 18.61 11.34
C ARG A 81 -4.23 17.40 11.69
N GLN A 82 -3.69 16.71 10.68
CA GLN A 82 -2.82 15.56 10.91
C GLN A 82 -1.58 15.90 11.76
N ILE A 83 -0.98 17.07 11.55
CA ILE A 83 0.14 17.54 12.38
C ILE A 83 -0.36 17.86 13.79
N ALA A 84 -1.45 18.61 13.93
CA ALA A 84 -2.03 18.95 15.23
C ALA A 84 -2.33 17.69 16.07
N ASP A 85 -2.96 16.68 15.47
CA ASP A 85 -3.25 15.40 16.12
C ASP A 85 -1.97 14.70 16.60
N ALA A 86 -0.88 14.79 15.82
CA ALA A 86 0.41 14.22 16.20
C ALA A 86 1.07 14.96 17.38
N TYR A 87 0.91 16.29 17.45
CA TYR A 87 1.36 17.10 18.58
C TYR A 87 0.51 16.81 19.83
N GLU A 88 -0.81 16.73 19.69
CA GLU A 88 -1.73 16.39 20.79
C GLU A 88 -1.42 15.00 21.34
N ALA A 89 -1.12 14.02 20.49
CA ALA A 89 -0.75 12.66 20.89
C ALA A 89 0.54 12.60 21.73
N ILE A 90 1.44 13.58 21.60
CA ILE A 90 2.66 13.70 22.42
C ILE A 90 2.50 14.71 23.57
N GLY A 91 1.30 15.26 23.77
CA GLY A 91 0.94 16.14 24.89
C GLY A 91 1.41 17.59 24.75
N ILE A 92 1.56 18.08 23.52
CA ILE A 92 1.89 19.49 23.19
C ILE A 92 0.67 20.13 22.52
#